data_AF-A0A1Y0HWE8-F1
#
_entry.id   AF-A0A1Y0HWE8-F1
#
_cell.length_a   1.000
_cell.length_b   1.000
_cell.length_c   1.000
_cell.angle_alpha   90.00
_cell.angle_beta   90.00
_cell.angle_gamma   90.00
#
_symmetry.space_group_name_H-M   'P 1'
#
loop_
_entity.id
_entity.type
_entity.pdbx_description
1 polymer ?
#
loop_
_entity_poly.entity_id
_entity_poly.type
_entity_poly.pdbx_seq_one_letter_code
_entity_poly.pdbx_strand_id
1 'polypeptide(L)'
;MPDDVPSSRSAGSPPARVALTDDAAALLARLRPVHGELMFHQSGGCCDGSSPMCYPQGDFLLGDADVHLGDLVVDALGPGADGAAGPFVVPVWMSRAQFEYWKHTHLTIDVVPGRGAGFSVEAPEGVRFIIRSRLLTDDEWAALGVS
;
A
#
# COMPACT_ATOMS: atom_id res chain seq x y z
N MET A 1 -0.03 42.24 -24.68
CA MET A 1 -0.08 40.77 -24.45
C MET A 1 0.52 40.54 -23.08
N PRO A 2 -0.27 40.38 -22.01
CA PRO A 2 0.31 40.08 -20.70
C PRO A 2 0.60 38.58 -20.56
N ASP A 3 1.82 38.33 -20.11
CA ASP A 3 2.27 37.24 -19.22
C ASP A 3 2.17 35.78 -19.69
N ASP A 4 3.29 35.31 -20.25
CA ASP A 4 3.69 33.90 -20.23
C ASP A 4 4.39 33.64 -18.88
N VAL A 5 3.65 33.15 -17.88
CA VAL A 5 4.22 32.68 -16.62
C VAL A 5 4.68 31.25 -16.84
N PRO A 6 5.99 30.94 -16.76
CA PRO A 6 6.43 29.55 -16.80
C PRO A 6 5.95 28.85 -15.53
N SER A 7 4.95 27.98 -15.66
CA SER A 7 4.49 27.10 -14.60
C SER A 7 5.67 26.32 -14.04
N SER A 8 5.99 26.57 -12.77
CA SER A 8 7.01 25.86 -12.03
C SER A 8 6.72 24.35 -12.09
N ARG A 9 7.60 23.58 -12.72
CA ARG A 9 7.64 22.14 -12.50
C ARG A 9 8.09 21.94 -11.06
N SER A 10 7.15 21.70 -10.16
CA SER A 10 7.48 21.05 -8.90
C SER A 10 8.11 19.72 -9.28
N ALA A 11 9.41 19.56 -9.01
CA ALA A 11 10.06 18.27 -8.99
C ALA A 11 9.45 17.49 -7.82
N GLY A 12 8.27 16.92 -8.06
CA GLY A 12 7.59 16.04 -7.14
C GLY A 12 8.44 14.79 -6.95
N SER A 13 8.35 14.21 -5.76
CA SER A 13 8.95 12.90 -5.45
C SER A 13 8.70 11.90 -6.58
N PRO A 14 9.64 10.96 -6.83
CA PRO A 14 9.43 9.91 -7.81
C PRO A 14 8.06 9.25 -7.57
N PRO A 15 7.31 8.91 -8.63
CA PRO A 15 5.96 8.40 -8.48
C PRO A 15 5.99 7.14 -7.64
N ALA A 16 5.23 7.14 -6.55
CA ALA A 16 5.16 5.98 -5.67
C ALA A 16 4.53 4.80 -6.43
N ARG A 17 5.09 3.61 -6.26
CA ARG A 17 4.54 2.37 -6.85
C ARG A 17 3.27 1.92 -6.14
N VAL A 18 3.16 2.25 -4.85
CA VAL A 18 2.05 1.90 -3.98
C VAL A 18 1.40 3.14 -3.39
N ALA A 19 0.10 3.10 -3.22
CA ALA A 19 -0.69 4.11 -2.54
C ALA A 19 -1.78 3.44 -1.68
N LEU A 20 -2.45 4.23 -0.86
CA LEU A 20 -3.56 3.81 -0.02
C LEU A 20 -4.74 4.77 -0.20
N THR A 21 -5.97 4.27 -0.06
CA THR A 21 -7.16 5.12 0.06
C THR A 21 -7.35 5.60 1.50
N ASP A 22 -8.09 6.69 1.68
CA ASP A 22 -8.38 7.24 3.01
C ASP A 22 -9.10 6.21 3.92
N ASP A 23 -10.01 5.42 3.35
CA ASP A 23 -10.72 4.35 4.08
C ASP A 23 -9.76 3.24 4.53
N ALA A 24 -8.80 2.85 3.68
CA ALA A 24 -7.77 1.90 4.04
C ALA A 24 -6.83 2.48 5.12
N ALA A 25 -6.47 3.76 5.02
CA ALA A 25 -5.69 4.50 6.02
C ALA A 25 -6.37 4.43 7.39
N ALA A 26 -7.66 4.76 7.44
CA ALA A 26 -8.45 4.79 8.65
C ALA A 26 -8.56 3.39 9.28
N LEU A 27 -8.73 2.34 8.47
CA LEU A 27 -8.72 0.97 8.97
C LEU A 27 -7.35 0.60 9.57
N LEU A 28 -6.24 0.90 8.89
CA LEU A 28 -4.90 0.62 9.40
C LEU A 28 -4.63 1.34 10.73
N ALA A 29 -5.07 2.59 10.85
CA ALA A 29 -4.96 3.35 12.09
C ALA A 29 -5.74 2.73 13.26
N ARG A 30 -6.85 2.02 12.98
CA ARG A 30 -7.60 1.26 14.00
C ARG A 30 -6.96 -0.08 14.34
N LEU A 31 -6.33 -0.75 13.37
CA LEU A 31 -5.73 -2.07 13.55
C LEU A 31 -4.38 -2.01 14.29
N ARG A 32 -3.56 -0.98 14.02
CA ARG A 32 -2.20 -0.86 14.58
C ARG A 32 -2.16 -0.89 16.12
N PRO A 33 -3.02 -0.20 16.88
CA PRO A 33 -3.00 -0.27 18.35
C PRO A 33 -3.29 -1.67 18.91
N VAL A 34 -3.96 -2.53 18.15
CA VAL A 34 -4.36 -3.89 18.56
C VAL A 34 -3.29 -4.92 18.16
N HIS A 35 -2.74 -4.78 16.96
CA HIS A 35 -1.88 -5.79 16.33
C HIS A 35 -0.39 -5.40 16.29
N GLY A 36 -0.04 -4.16 16.66
CA GLY A 36 1.31 -3.61 16.51
C GLY A 36 1.55 -3.07 15.11
N GLU A 37 2.83 -2.95 14.74
CA GLU A 37 3.21 -2.54 13.38
C GLU A 37 2.66 -3.53 12.35
N LEU A 38 2.28 -3.02 11.18
CA LEU A 38 1.57 -3.79 10.16
C LEU A 38 2.42 -3.88 8.89
N MET A 39 2.16 -4.89 8.07
CA MET A 39 2.72 -5.04 6.73
C MET A 39 1.70 -5.62 5.77
N PHE A 40 1.86 -5.33 4.48
CA PHE A 40 1.11 -5.99 3.42
C PHE A 40 1.97 -7.01 2.68
N HIS A 41 1.35 -8.14 2.31
CA HIS A 41 1.92 -9.08 1.35
C HIS A 41 0.90 -9.47 0.28
N GLN A 42 1.32 -9.41 -0.98
CA GLN A 42 0.55 -9.92 -2.12
C GLN A 42 1.22 -11.16 -2.72
N SER A 43 0.59 -12.31 -2.54
CA SER A 43 0.95 -13.57 -3.21
C SER A 43 0.05 -13.82 -4.43
N GLY A 44 0.56 -14.49 -5.46
CA GLY A 44 -0.19 -14.86 -6.68
C GLY A 44 -0.96 -16.19 -6.57
N GLY A 45 -1.41 -16.59 -5.36
CA GLY A 45 -1.92 -17.94 -5.04
C GLY A 45 -3.46 -18.13 -5.05
N CYS A 46 -3.89 -19.39 -5.18
CA CYS A 46 -5.14 -19.84 -5.82
C CYS A 46 -6.48 -19.74 -5.04
N CYS A 47 -6.56 -19.29 -3.79
CA CYS A 47 -7.86 -19.30 -3.06
C CYS A 47 -8.62 -17.97 -3.00
N ASP A 48 -8.00 -16.86 -3.42
CA ASP A 48 -8.53 -15.50 -3.28
C ASP A 48 -7.64 -14.48 -4.03
N GLY A 49 -6.83 -15.01 -4.97
CA GLY A 49 -5.52 -14.57 -5.48
C GLY A 49 -5.33 -13.18 -6.10
N SER A 50 -5.97 -12.15 -5.57
CA SER A 50 -5.73 -10.75 -5.91
C SER A 50 -5.91 -9.79 -4.73
N SER A 51 -6.31 -10.30 -3.55
CA SER A 51 -6.49 -9.46 -2.37
C SER A 51 -5.16 -9.35 -1.60
N PRO A 52 -4.75 -8.14 -1.20
CA PRO A 52 -3.54 -7.93 -0.41
C PRO A 52 -3.83 -8.35 1.03
N MET A 53 -2.90 -9.10 1.61
CA MET A 53 -3.03 -9.59 2.98
C MET A 53 -2.33 -8.66 3.94
N CYS A 54 -3.00 -8.27 5.02
CA CYS A 54 -2.45 -7.45 6.09
C CYS A 54 -2.05 -8.33 7.27
N TYR A 55 -0.80 -8.22 7.72
CA TYR A 55 -0.21 -8.98 8.82
C TYR A 55 0.43 -8.05 9.84
N PRO A 56 0.60 -8.48 11.11
CA PRO A 56 1.58 -7.87 11.98
C PRO A 56 2.97 -7.98 11.36
N GLN A 57 3.77 -6.92 11.45
CA GLN A 57 5.09 -6.88 10.84
C GLN A 57 6.01 -7.91 11.49
N GLY A 58 6.55 -8.81 10.66
CA GLY A 58 7.41 -9.91 11.09
C GLY A 58 6.71 -11.27 11.23
N ASP A 59 5.37 -11.32 11.21
CA ASP A 59 4.62 -12.58 11.28
C ASP A 59 4.61 -13.33 9.95
N PHE A 60 4.68 -12.60 8.84
CA PHE A 60 4.88 -13.20 7.52
C PHE A 60 6.37 -13.34 7.22
N LEU A 61 6.82 -14.57 6.94
CA LEU A 61 8.21 -14.85 6.58
C LEU A 61 8.49 -14.45 5.13
N LEU A 62 9.20 -13.33 4.97
CA LEU A 62 9.72 -12.88 3.67
C LEU A 62 10.96 -13.68 3.28
N GLY A 63 11.13 -13.94 1.98
CA GLY A 63 12.34 -14.56 1.43
C GLY A 63 12.85 -13.85 0.16
N ASP A 64 13.86 -14.44 -0.50
CA ASP A 64 14.47 -13.90 -1.73
C ASP A 64 13.48 -13.77 -2.91
N ALA A 65 12.36 -14.49 -2.80
CA ALA A 65 11.27 -14.47 -3.75
C ALA A 65 10.25 -13.36 -3.49
N ASP A 66 10.46 -12.46 -2.52
CA ASP A 66 9.60 -11.32 -2.23
C ASP A 66 10.28 -10.00 -2.59
N VAL A 67 9.50 -9.08 -3.16
CA VAL A 67 9.94 -7.77 -3.62
C VAL A 67 9.25 -6.71 -2.77
N HIS A 68 10.04 -5.82 -2.18
CA HIS A 68 9.52 -4.62 -1.53
C HIS A 68 9.05 -3.65 -2.61
N LEU A 69 7.76 -3.34 -2.61
CA LEU A 69 7.16 -2.44 -3.60
C LEU A 69 7.25 -0.98 -3.18
N GLY A 70 7.29 -0.73 -1.87
CA GLY A 70 7.34 0.59 -1.27
C GLY A 70 6.66 0.61 0.09
N ASP A 71 6.66 1.80 0.66
CA ASP A 71 6.21 2.07 2.02
C ASP A 71 4.99 2.99 1.99
N LEU A 72 3.89 2.55 2.60
CA LEU A 72 2.69 3.35 2.75
C LEU A 72 2.80 4.19 4.00
N VAL A 73 2.78 5.51 3.85
CA VAL A 73 2.72 6.44 4.98
C VAL A 73 1.27 6.67 5.35
N VAL A 74 0.86 6.21 6.51
CA VAL A 74 -0.46 6.48 7.07
C VAL A 74 -0.34 7.70 7.95
N ASP A 75 -0.81 8.84 7.43
CA ASP A 75 -0.97 10.07 8.18
C ASP A 75 -2.15 9.90 9.15
N ALA A 76 -1.87 9.27 10.28
CA ALA A 76 -2.85 9.12 11.35
C ALA A 76 -3.13 10.50 11.95
N LEU A 77 -4.15 11.18 11.43
CA LEU A 77 -4.75 12.34 12.09
C LEU A 77 -5.65 11.85 13.25
N GLY A 78 -5.03 11.53 14.40
CA GLY A 78 -5.66 11.59 15.72
C GLY A 78 -5.19 10.56 16.77
N PRO A 79 -5.29 10.86 18.11
CA PRO A 79 -5.01 12.15 18.83
C PRO A 79 -3.77 12.30 19.82
N GLY A 80 -2.55 12.79 19.46
CA GLY A 80 -1.21 12.84 20.17
C GLY A 80 -0.89 12.07 21.48
N ALA A 81 0.05 12.50 22.33
CA ALA A 81 0.20 11.91 23.69
C ALA A 81 -0.96 12.34 24.64
N ASP A 82 -1.97 12.98 24.05
CA ASP A 82 -3.36 13.10 24.40
C ASP A 82 -4.24 11.90 23.90
N GLY A 83 -3.65 10.85 23.30
CA GLY A 83 -4.28 9.66 22.67
C GLY A 83 -4.01 9.18 21.18
N ALA A 84 -3.06 9.66 20.35
CA ALA A 84 -2.82 9.40 18.92
C ALA A 84 -1.75 8.38 18.70
N ALA A 85 -2.07 7.56 17.71
CA ALA A 85 -1.10 7.15 16.72
C ALA A 85 -0.62 8.37 15.90
N GLY A 86 0.64 8.77 16.07
CA GLY A 86 1.33 9.60 15.07
C GLY A 86 1.45 8.87 13.73
N PRO A 87 1.92 9.54 12.66
CA PRO A 87 2.08 8.92 11.36
C PRO A 87 2.96 7.66 11.46
N PHE A 88 2.62 6.64 10.68
CA PHE A 88 3.35 5.37 10.67
C PHE A 88 3.47 4.80 9.26
N VAL A 89 4.38 3.84 9.12
CA VAL A 89 4.71 3.24 7.85
C VAL A 89 4.23 1.80 7.81
N VAL A 90 3.60 1.42 6.70
CA VAL A 90 3.20 0.03 6.41
C VAL A 90 3.93 -0.42 5.14
N PRO A 91 4.95 -1.28 5.25
CA PRO A 91 5.67 -1.78 4.09
C PRO A 91 4.81 -2.75 3.28
N VAL A 92 4.90 -2.64 1.95
CA VAL A 92 4.16 -3.48 0.99
C VAL A 92 5.12 -4.40 0.26
N TRP A 93 4.84 -5.69 0.34
CA TRP A 93 5.61 -6.76 -0.29
C TRP A 93 4.78 -7.51 -1.31
N MET A 94 5.44 -8.04 -2.32
CA MET A 94 4.81 -8.86 -3.34
C MET A 94 5.74 -9.96 -3.80
N SER A 95 5.20 -11.16 -4.05
CA SER A 95 6.01 -12.24 -4.63
C SER A 95 6.60 -11.82 -5.98
N ARG A 96 7.86 -12.16 -6.25
CA ARG A 96 8.61 -11.82 -7.47
C ARG A 96 7.87 -12.25 -8.73
N ALA A 97 7.24 -13.43 -8.72
CA ALA A 97 6.43 -13.90 -9.83
C ALA A 97 5.29 -12.93 -10.14
N GLN A 98 4.55 -12.48 -9.11
CA GLN A 98 3.48 -11.51 -9.26
C GLN A 98 4.02 -10.13 -9.66
N PHE A 99 5.17 -9.74 -9.10
CA PHE A 99 5.81 -8.47 -9.42
C PHE A 99 6.17 -8.36 -10.90
N GLU A 100 6.70 -9.42 -11.52
CA GLU A 100 7.02 -9.38 -12.96
C GLU A 100 5.80 -9.10 -13.84
N TYR A 101 4.62 -9.59 -13.44
CA TYR A 101 3.38 -9.29 -14.14
C TYR A 101 2.88 -7.87 -13.88
N TRP A 102 3.10 -7.31 -12.68
CA TRP A 102 2.50 -6.04 -12.26
C TRP A 102 3.50 -4.88 -12.18
N LYS A 103 4.76 -5.08 -12.59
CA LYS A 103 5.79 -4.04 -12.48
C LYS A 103 5.40 -2.75 -13.19
N HIS A 104 4.66 -2.81 -14.29
CA HIS A 104 4.22 -1.63 -15.04
C HIS A 104 2.93 -0.99 -14.49
N THR A 105 2.48 -1.37 -13.29
CA THR A 105 1.27 -0.81 -12.66
C THR A 105 1.58 -0.07 -11.36
N HIS A 106 0.77 0.95 -11.10
CA HIS A 106 0.63 1.58 -9.80
C HIS A 106 -0.48 0.85 -9.04
N LEU A 107 -0.21 0.51 -7.79
CA LEU A 107 -1.11 -0.26 -6.94
C LEU A 107 -1.65 0.61 -5.81
N THR A 108 -2.97 0.71 -5.72
CA THR A 108 -3.64 1.39 -4.61
C THR A 108 -4.32 0.34 -3.74
N ILE A 109 -3.94 0.27 -2.47
CA ILE A 109 -4.63 -0.57 -1.48
C ILE A 109 -5.88 0.17 -1.03
N ASP A 110 -7.02 -0.51 -1.13
CA ASP A 110 -8.33 -0.02 -0.72
C ASP A 110 -9.02 -1.05 0.18
N VAL A 111 -10.13 -0.68 0.80
CA VAL A 111 -10.94 -1.55 1.66
C VAL A 111 -12.39 -1.57 1.20
N VAL A 112 -13.01 -2.75 1.23
CA VAL A 112 -14.44 -2.90 0.91
C VAL A 112 -15.12 -3.84 1.91
N PRO A 113 -16.45 -3.72 2.10
CA PRO A 113 -17.21 -4.71 2.87
C PRO A 113 -17.05 -6.11 2.29
N GLY A 114 -16.95 -7.10 3.16
CA GLY A 114 -16.92 -8.50 2.80
C GLY A 114 -15.99 -9.32 3.68
N ARG A 115 -15.96 -10.62 3.42
CA ARG A 115 -15.13 -11.54 4.18
C ARG A 115 -13.65 -11.32 3.83
N GLY A 116 -12.87 -10.84 4.79
CA GLY A 116 -11.41 -10.86 4.73
C GLY A 116 -10.88 -12.27 4.55
N ALA A 117 -9.70 -12.39 3.96
CA ALA A 117 -9.00 -13.66 3.90
C ALA A 117 -8.63 -14.11 5.32
N GLY A 118 -8.73 -15.40 5.60
CA GLY A 118 -8.73 -15.92 6.98
C GLY A 118 -7.47 -15.65 7.82
N PHE A 119 -6.37 -15.23 7.19
CA PHE A 119 -5.12 -14.87 7.85
C PHE A 119 -4.88 -13.35 7.94
N SER A 120 -5.75 -12.53 7.35
CA SER A 120 -5.60 -11.09 7.34
C SER A 120 -6.20 -10.48 8.62
N VAL A 121 -5.52 -9.51 9.22
CA VAL A 121 -5.91 -8.98 10.54
C VAL A 121 -7.26 -8.25 10.55
N GLU A 122 -7.74 -7.76 9.41
CA GLU A 122 -9.04 -7.10 9.28
C GLU A 122 -10.22 -8.08 9.16
N ALA A 123 -9.97 -9.38 9.01
CA ALA A 123 -11.04 -10.36 8.80
C ALA A 123 -12.17 -10.33 9.86
N PRO A 124 -11.91 -10.06 11.16
CA PRO A 124 -12.95 -9.90 12.17
C PRO A 124 -13.81 -8.63 12.02
N GLU A 125 -13.34 -7.62 11.30
CA GLU A 125 -14.01 -6.31 11.11
C GLU A 125 -15.12 -6.36 10.03
N GLY A 126 -15.32 -7.50 9.36
CA GLY A 126 -16.33 -7.65 8.31
C GLY A 126 -16.00 -6.91 7.00
N VAL A 127 -14.74 -6.53 6.84
CA VAL A 127 -14.18 -5.89 5.65
C VAL A 127 -13.01 -6.69 5.12
N ARG A 128 -12.54 -6.34 3.91
CA ARG A 128 -11.32 -6.90 3.32
C ARG A 128 -10.56 -5.84 2.55
N PHE A 129 -9.24 -5.94 2.54
CA PHE A 129 -8.44 -5.14 1.63
C PHE A 129 -8.54 -5.66 0.19
N ILE A 130 -8.38 -4.77 -0.79
CA ILE A 130 -8.31 -5.06 -2.22
C ILE A 130 -7.20 -4.23 -2.85
N ILE A 131 -6.64 -4.69 -3.97
CA ILE A 131 -5.77 -3.87 -4.82
C ILE A 131 -6.58 -3.31 -5.98
N ARG A 132 -6.51 -2.00 -6.16
CA ARG A 132 -6.86 -1.31 -7.41
C ARG A 132 -5.57 -1.04 -8.17
N SER A 133 -5.54 -1.34 -9.45
CA SER A 133 -4.36 -1.11 -10.28
C SER A 133 -4.67 -0.18 -11.45
N ARG A 134 -3.68 0.64 -11.81
CA ARG A 134 -3.65 1.39 -13.06
C ARG A 134 -2.28 1.23 -13.72
N LEU A 135 -2.21 1.39 -15.03
CA LEU A 135 -0.92 1.46 -15.72
C LEU A 135 -0.17 2.72 -15.25
N LEU A 136 1.15 2.59 -15.07
CA LEU A 136 2.05 3.72 -14.94
C LEU A 136 2.16 4.42 -16.28
N THR A 137 2.30 5.75 -16.28
CA THR A 137 2.66 6.49 -17.51
C THR A 137 4.14 6.25 -17.84
N ASP A 138 4.55 6.55 -19.07
CA ASP A 138 5.94 6.40 -19.50
C ASP A 138 6.90 7.22 -18.61
N ASP A 139 6.50 8.44 -18.25
CA ASP A 139 7.27 9.30 -17.33
C ASP A 139 7.37 8.69 -15.93
N GLU A 140 6.29 8.10 -15.42
CA GLU A 140 6.28 7.46 -14.10
C GLU A 140 7.15 6.19 -14.09
N TRP A 141 7.06 5.40 -15.15
CA TRP A 141 7.85 4.19 -15.33
C TRP A 141 9.35 4.50 -15.43
N ALA A 142 9.71 5.52 -16.22
CA ALA A 142 11.09 5.98 -16.35
C ALA A 142 11.65 6.49 -15.01
N ALA A 143 10.85 7.22 -14.23
CA ALA A 143 11.25 7.74 -12.92
C ALA A 143 11.46 6.65 -11.86
N LEU A 144 10.79 5.49 -12.01
CA LEU A 144 10.94 4.34 -11.10
C LEU A 144 12.20 3.49 -11.37
N GLY A 145 12.96 3.78 -12.42
CA GLY A 145 14.29 3.22 -12.66
C GLY A 145 14.34 1.69 -12.81
N VAL A 146 13.22 1.05 -13.17
CA VAL A 146 13.15 -0.41 -13.29
C VAL A 146 13.82 -0.85 -14.60
N SER A 147 15.11 -1.19 -14.53
CA SER A 147 15.85 -1.88 -15.61
C SER A 147 15.81 -3.39 -15.44
#